data_AF-A0A7J6KYU7-F1
#
_entry.id   AF-A0A7J6KYU7-F1
#
_cell.length_a   1.000
_cell.length_b   1.000
_cell.length_c   1.000
_cell.angle_alpha   90.00
_cell.angle_beta   90.00
_cell.angle_gamma   90.00
#
_symmetry.space_group_name_H-M   'P 1'
#
loop_
_entity.id
_entity.type
_entity.pdbx_description
1 polymer ?
#
loop_
_entity_poly.entity_id
_entity_poly.type
_entity_poly.pdbx_seq_one_letter_code
_entity_poly.pdbx_strand_id
1 'polypeptide(L)'
;MVNQWINEEELDPAKFGLGVPLYGENKAGAQARYTKLVADGADPKGNGSFNGYFFDSQPILQEKIDFAKNQGLGGLMAWVLQSDLPPNDTRSLMYGIKQKLNPGPFLM
;
A
#
# COMPACT_ATOMS: atom_id res chain seq x y z
N MET A 1 5.78 14.75 6.53
CA MET A 1 5.26 13.82 7.56
C MET A 1 6.33 12.85 8.03
N VAL A 2 6.90 11.95 7.22
CA VAL A 2 7.99 11.04 7.67
C VAL A 2 9.20 11.81 8.21
N ASN A 3 9.66 12.84 7.50
CA ASN A 3 10.80 13.67 7.94
C ASN A 3 10.55 14.40 9.26
N GLN A 4 9.31 14.75 9.57
CA GLN A 4 8.97 15.40 10.85
C GLN A 4 9.24 14.42 11.99
N TRP A 5 8.72 13.20 11.89
CA TRP A 5 8.95 12.17 12.91
C TRP A 5 10.42 11.82 13.09
N ILE A 6 11.17 11.69 12.00
CA ILE A 6 12.58 11.27 12.07
C ILE A 6 13.49 12.42 12.53
N ASN A 7 13.33 13.61 11.95
CA ASN A 7 14.31 14.69 12.13
C ASN A 7 13.91 15.71 13.19
N GLU A 8 12.61 15.93 13.41
CA GLU A 8 12.12 16.93 14.37
C GLU A 8 11.77 16.28 15.70
N GLU A 9 11.13 15.11 15.68
CA GLU A 9 10.75 14.34 16.88
C GLU A 9 11.80 13.31 17.30
N GLU A 10 12.95 13.26 16.61
CA GLU A 10 14.09 12.38 16.89
C GLU A 10 13.72 10.89 17.00
N LEU A 11 12.70 10.44 16.28
CA LEU A 11 12.32 9.03 16.25
C LEU A 11 13.36 8.21 15.47
N ASP A 12 13.84 7.13 16.10
CA ASP A 12 14.62 6.10 15.43
C ASP A 12 13.85 5.57 14.19
N PRO A 13 14.37 5.76 12.96
CA PRO A 13 13.71 5.30 11.73
C PRO A 13 13.29 3.83 11.77
N ALA A 14 14.09 2.97 12.42
CA ALA A 14 13.82 1.54 12.54
C ALA A 14 12.55 1.22 13.35
N LYS A 15 12.00 2.19 14.08
CA LYS A 15 10.73 2.08 14.82
C LYS A 15 9.54 2.70 14.08
N PHE A 16 9.77 3.36 12.94
CA PHE A 16 8.71 3.97 12.16
C PHE A 16 8.12 2.98 11.13
N GLY A 17 6.82 2.71 11.25
CA GLY A 17 6.06 1.97 10.24
C GLY A 17 5.33 2.92 9.29
N LEU A 18 5.66 2.88 8.00
CA LEU A 18 4.99 3.71 6.99
C LEU A 18 3.55 3.21 6.77
N GLY A 19 2.57 4.05 7.12
CA GLY A 19 1.16 3.76 6.88
C GLY A 19 0.80 3.71 5.40
N VAL A 20 0.13 2.64 4.97
CA VAL A 20 -0.41 2.48 3.61
C VAL A 20 -1.89 2.08 3.63
N PRO A 21 -2.74 2.76 2.84
CA PRO A 21 -4.16 2.44 2.76
C PRO A 21 -4.43 1.22 1.87
N LEU A 22 -5.34 0.36 2.32
CA LEU A 22 -5.94 -0.71 1.53
C LEU A 22 -7.36 -0.33 1.08
N TYR A 23 -7.56 0.95 0.80
CA TYR A 23 -8.82 1.56 0.38
C TYR A 23 -8.53 2.79 -0.50
N GLY A 24 -9.55 3.30 -1.17
CA GLY A 24 -9.50 4.57 -1.88
C GLY A 24 -10.45 5.61 -1.30
N GLU A 25 -10.21 6.86 -1.64
CA GLU A 25 -11.01 7.99 -1.22
C GLU A 25 -11.28 8.91 -2.42
N ASN A 26 -12.48 9.48 -2.49
CA ASN A 26 -12.81 10.48 -3.51
C ASN A 26 -12.64 11.92 -2.97
N LYS A 27 -12.78 12.92 -3.85
CA LYS A 27 -12.62 14.34 -3.48
C LYS A 27 -13.59 14.84 -2.39
N ALA A 28 -14.69 14.13 -2.15
CA ALA A 28 -15.65 14.47 -1.10
C ALA A 28 -15.35 13.76 0.24
N GLY A 29 -14.24 13.02 0.34
CA GLY A 29 -13.87 12.25 1.53
C GLY A 29 -14.61 10.92 1.67
N ALA A 30 -15.38 10.49 0.67
CA ALA A 30 -16.04 9.19 0.73
C ALA A 30 -15.04 8.08 0.44
N GLN A 31 -15.02 7.07 1.31
CA GLN A 31 -14.08 5.95 1.23
C GLN A 31 -14.71 4.72 0.56
N ALA A 32 -13.91 4.01 -0.22
CA ALA A 32 -14.27 2.73 -0.82
C ALA A 32 -13.18 1.69 -0.55
N ARG A 33 -13.58 0.48 -0.11
CA ARG A 33 -12.65 -0.64 0.06
C ARG A 33 -11.97 -0.97 -1.26
N TYR A 34 -10.71 -1.38 -1.20
CA TYR A 34 -9.98 -1.78 -2.41
C TYR A 34 -10.65 -2.96 -3.14
N THR A 35 -11.19 -3.93 -2.40
CA THR A 35 -12.01 -5.02 -2.97
C THR A 35 -13.14 -4.52 -3.85
N LYS A 36 -13.86 -3.47 -3.44
CA LYS A 36 -14.94 -2.88 -4.24
C LYS A 36 -14.39 -2.18 -5.48
N LEU A 37 -13.31 -1.42 -5.34
CA LEU A 37 -12.70 -0.73 -6.49
C LEU A 37 -12.28 -1.74 -7.57
N VAL A 38 -11.62 -2.84 -7.18
CA VAL A 38 -11.22 -3.90 -8.13
C VAL A 38 -12.43 -4.63 -8.70
N ALA A 39 -13.45 -4.93 -7.89
CA ALA A 39 -14.69 -5.55 -8.38
C ALA A 39 -15.42 -4.67 -9.40
N ASP A 40 -15.36 -3.35 -9.23
CA ASP A 40 -15.95 -2.37 -10.13
C ASP A 40 -15.08 -2.10 -11.38
N GLY A 41 -13.85 -2.63 -11.45
CA GLY A 41 -12.99 -2.58 -12.62
C GLY A 41 -11.69 -1.76 -12.50
N ALA A 42 -11.33 -1.31 -11.29
CA ALA A 42 -10.05 -0.65 -11.08
C ALA A 42 -8.87 -1.59 -11.39
N ASP A 43 -7.88 -1.08 -12.13
CA ASP A 43 -6.67 -1.84 -12.46
C ASP A 43 -5.70 -1.86 -11.25
N PRO A 44 -5.39 -3.04 -10.68
CA PRO A 44 -4.40 -3.19 -9.62
C PRO A 44 -3.00 -2.71 -9.98
N LYS A 45 -2.67 -2.69 -11.28
CA LYS A 45 -1.38 -2.24 -11.83
C LYS A 45 -1.44 -0.85 -12.45
N GLY A 46 -2.58 -0.17 -12.31
CA GLY A 46 -2.82 1.16 -12.83
C GLY A 46 -2.15 2.26 -11.99
N ASN A 47 -2.55 3.49 -12.28
CA ASN A 47 -1.97 4.71 -11.68
C ASN A 47 -2.60 5.12 -10.33
N GLY A 48 -3.37 4.25 -9.67
CA GLY A 48 -4.01 4.55 -8.39
C GLY A 48 -5.23 5.47 -8.48
N SER A 49 -5.91 5.50 -9.63
CA SER A 49 -7.16 6.25 -9.77
C SER A 49 -8.21 5.45 -10.54
N PHE A 50 -9.47 5.51 -10.07
CA PHE A 50 -10.59 4.84 -10.72
C PHE A 50 -11.91 5.51 -10.33
N ASN A 51 -12.73 5.91 -11.30
CA ASN A 51 -14.05 6.51 -11.08
C ASN A 51 -14.09 7.63 -10.01
N GLY A 52 -13.06 8.48 -10.00
CA GLY A 52 -12.95 9.60 -9.07
C GLY A 52 -12.46 9.24 -7.66
N TYR A 53 -12.20 7.97 -7.39
CA TYR A 53 -11.45 7.51 -6.21
C TYR A 53 -9.95 7.48 -6.50
N PHE A 54 -9.16 7.85 -5.51
CA PHE A 54 -7.71 7.74 -5.48
C PHE A 54 -7.31 6.71 -4.44
N PHE A 55 -6.43 5.79 -4.79
CA PHE A 55 -6.03 4.66 -3.98
C PHE A 55 -4.59 4.25 -4.29
N ASP A 56 -4.00 3.43 -3.42
CA ASP A 56 -2.70 2.83 -3.69
C ASP A 56 -2.86 1.60 -4.61
N SER A 57 -2.32 1.67 -5.82
CA SER A 57 -2.14 0.49 -6.68
C SER A 57 -0.90 -0.31 -6.28
N GLN A 58 -0.73 -1.51 -6.84
CA GLN A 58 0.46 -2.33 -6.57
C GLN A 58 1.77 -1.59 -6.89
N PRO A 59 1.96 -0.94 -8.06
CA PRO A 59 3.17 -0.16 -8.32
C PRO A 59 3.42 0.95 -7.29
N ILE A 60 2.38 1.70 -6.90
CA ILE A 60 2.51 2.78 -5.91
C ILE A 60 2.94 2.23 -4.54
N LEU A 61 2.40 1.09 -4.10
CA LEU A 61 2.87 0.43 -2.88
C LEU A 61 4.32 -0.02 -2.98
N GLN A 62 4.75 -0.49 -4.15
CA GLN A 62 6.13 -0.91 -4.37
C GLN A 62 7.10 0.28 -4.32
N GLU A 63 6.71 1.44 -4.83
CA GLU A 63 7.46 2.70 -4.67
C GLU A 63 7.53 3.13 -3.20
N LYS A 64 6.44 2.99 -2.44
CA LYS A 64 6.43 3.24 -0.99
C LYS A 64 7.33 2.27 -0.21
N ILE A 65 7.42 1.01 -0.64
CA ILE A 65 8.39 0.04 -0.09
C ILE A 65 9.81 0.51 -0.34
N ASP A 66 10.12 0.94 -1.56
CA ASP A 66 11.46 1.42 -1.90
C ASP A 66 11.81 2.68 -1.11
N PHE A 67 10.86 3.61 -0.98
CA PHE A 67 11.00 4.77 -0.09
C PHE A 67 11.29 4.35 1.35
N ALA A 68 10.50 3.43 1.92
CA ALA A 68 10.69 2.95 3.29
C ALA A 68 12.08 2.32 3.50
N LYS A 69 12.54 1.49 2.55
CA LYS A 69 13.89 0.91 2.58
C LYS A 69 14.97 1.98 2.50
N ASN A 70 14.83 2.94 1.60
CA ASN A 70 15.81 4.01 1.40
C ASN A 70 15.93 4.94 2.60
N GLN A 71 14.84 5.11 3.37
CA GLN A 71 14.84 5.90 4.61
C GLN A 71 15.21 5.08 5.85
N GLY A 72 15.49 3.78 5.72
CA GLY A 72 15.79 2.91 6.87
C GLY A 72 14.60 2.69 7.81
N LEU A 73 13.37 2.79 7.30
CA LEU A 73 12.16 2.62 8.12
C LEU A 73 12.00 1.16 8.57
N GLY A 74 11.40 0.96 9.75
CA GLY A 74 11.12 -0.36 10.33
C GLY A 74 10.18 -1.24 9.51
N GLY A 75 9.34 -0.63 8.66
CA GLY A 75 8.49 -1.37 7.74
C GLY A 75 7.24 -0.59 7.31
N LEU A 76 6.17 -1.33 7.05
CA LEU A 76 4.87 -0.81 6.62
C LEU A 76 3.79 -1.18 7.64
N MET A 77 2.79 -0.31 7.79
CA MET A 77 1.53 -0.60 8.47
C MET A 77 0.41 -0.50 7.44
N ALA A 78 -0.37 -1.57 7.26
CA ALA A 78 -1.43 -1.61 6.26
C ALA A 78 -2.82 -1.46 6.91
N TRP A 79 -3.60 -0.47 6.47
CA TRP A 79 -4.93 -0.20 7.00
C TRP A 79 -6.03 -0.34 5.92
N VAL A 80 -6.93 -1.31 5.98
CA VAL A 80 -6.95 -2.46 6.88
C VAL A 80 -7.16 -3.74 6.07
N LEU A 81 -6.65 -4.87 6.56
CA LEU A 81 -6.56 -6.12 5.81
C LEU A 81 -7.88 -6.59 5.19
N GLN A 82 -9.02 -6.36 5.86
CA GLN A 82 -10.35 -6.75 5.34
C GLN A 82 -10.83 -5.90 4.16
N SER A 83 -10.09 -4.86 3.77
CA SER A 83 -10.38 -4.04 2.60
C SER A 83 -9.64 -4.51 1.35
N ASP A 84 -8.68 -5.44 1.47
CA ASP A 84 -7.94 -6.04 0.35
C ASP A 84 -8.57 -7.36 -0.13
N LEU A 85 -8.14 -7.83 -1.31
CA LEU A 85 -8.48 -9.12 -1.88
C LEU A 85 -7.80 -10.27 -1.12
N PRO A 86 -8.29 -11.52 -1.26
CA PRO A 86 -7.63 -12.69 -0.69
C PRO A 86 -6.12 -12.74 -1.03
N PRO A 87 -5.23 -13.17 -0.11
CA PRO A 87 -3.77 -13.12 -0.32
C PRO A 87 -3.22 -13.92 -1.51
N ASN A 88 -4.01 -14.86 -2.05
CA ASN A 88 -3.66 -15.66 -3.22
C ASN A 88 -4.21 -15.07 -4.54
N ASP A 89 -5.00 -14.01 -4.49
CA ASP A 89 -5.42 -13.26 -5.67
C ASP A 89 -4.26 -12.38 -6.13
N THR A 90 -3.82 -12.52 -7.39
CA THR A 90 -2.68 -11.77 -7.94
C THR A 90 -2.96 -10.26 -8.04
N ARG A 91 -4.22 -9.85 -7.87
CA ARG A 91 -4.67 -8.47 -7.81
C ARG A 91 -4.63 -7.87 -6.39
N SER A 92 -4.39 -8.67 -5.35
CA SER A 92 -4.27 -8.20 -3.97
C SER A 92 -3.10 -7.21 -3.81
N LEU A 93 -3.31 -6.17 -3.01
CA LEU A 93 -2.24 -5.27 -2.61
C LEU A 93 -1.18 -6.01 -1.78
N MET A 94 -1.59 -6.89 -0.86
CA MET A 94 -0.68 -7.76 -0.10
C MET A 94 0.10 -8.73 -0.99
N TYR A 95 -0.50 -9.26 -2.06
CA TYR A 95 0.24 -10.03 -3.06
C TYR A 95 1.35 -9.18 -3.71
N GLY A 96 1.03 -7.95 -4.11
CA GLY A 96 2.00 -6.99 -4.67
C GLY A 96 3.13 -6.63 -3.72
N ILE A 97 2.84 -6.43 -2.43
CA ILE A 97 3.84 -6.22 -1.37
C ILE A 97 4.73 -7.45 -1.22
N LYS A 98 4.15 -8.65 -1.13
CA LYS A 98 4.90 -9.91 -0.99
C LYS A 98 5.85 -10.13 -2.17
N GLN A 99 5.40 -9.89 -3.40
CA GLN A 99 6.22 -9.98 -4.61
C GLN A 99 7.45 -9.06 -4.56
N LYS A 100 7.28 -7.83 -4.06
CA LYS A 100 8.37 -6.85 -3.95
C LYS A 100 9.36 -7.17 -2.83
N LEU A 101 8.89 -7.75 -1.73
CA LEU A 101 9.75 -8.15 -0.61
C LEU A 101 10.48 -9.46 -0.87
N ASN A 102 9.82 -10.43 -1.52
CA ASN A 102 10.32 -11.78 -1.77
C ASN A 102 10.13 -12.17 -3.25
N PRO A 103 11.05 -11.78 -4.15
CA PRO A 103 10.92 -12.06 -5.58
C PRO A 103 11.19 -13.54 -5.98
N GLY A 104 11.30 -14.46 -5.01
CA GLY A 104 11.58 -15.88 -5.25
C GLY A 104 10.37 -16.70 -5.70
N PRO A 105 10.58 -17.87 -6.34
CA PRO A 105 9.49 -18.71 -6.85
C PRO A 105 8.59 -19.26 -5.74
N PHE A 106 7.29 -19.25 -5.99
CA PHE A 106 6.25 -19.78 -5.10
C PHE A 106 6.41 -21.30 -5.00
N LEU A 107 6.83 -21.81 -3.83
CA LEU A 107 6.59 -23.22 -3.51
C LEU A 107 5.18 -23.30 -2.92
N MET A 108 4.28 -23.96 -3.67
CA MET A 108 2.99 -24.45 -3.17
C MET A 108 3.21 -25.64 -2.25
#